data_AF-A0A4Z0N3G8-F1
#
_entry.id   AF-A0A4Z0N3G8-F1
#
_cell.length_a   1.000
_cell.length_b   1.000
_cell.length_c   1.000
_cell.angle_alpha   90.00
_cell.angle_beta   90.00
_cell.angle_gamma   90.00
#
_symmetry.space_group_name_H-M   'P 1'
#
loop_
_entity.id
_entity.type
_entity.pdbx_description
1 polymer ?
#
loop_
_entity_poly.entity_id
_entity_poly.type
_entity_poly.pdbx_seq_one_letter_code
_entity_poly.pdbx_strand_id
1 'polypeptide(L)'
;MIIERARELAVRAPARVVFPDALDERVLKAAHYLQQCGLARPVLVASPFALRQFALSHRMAMDGIQVIDPHSNLSMRQRVAQRWLARAGETTPPAAVEPLSDPGMYAAAVAG
;
A
#
# COMPACT_ATOMS: atom_id res chain seq x y z
N MET A 1 2.61 -26.62 -10.49
CA MET A 1 1.63 -25.62 -10.97
C MET A 1 2.26 -24.23 -10.96
N ILE A 2 1.81 -23.33 -11.84
CA ILE A 2 2.35 -21.96 -12.00
C ILE A 2 2.30 -21.17 -10.68
N ILE A 3 1.22 -21.30 -9.90
CA ILE A 3 1.02 -20.58 -8.63
C ILE A 3 2.07 -20.96 -7.59
N GLU A 4 2.38 -22.25 -7.44
CA GLU A 4 3.38 -22.70 -6.46
C GLU A 4 4.77 -22.17 -6.81
N ARG A 5 5.11 -22.15 -8.10
CA ARG A 5 6.38 -21.58 -8.55
C ARG A 5 6.47 -20.08 -8.24
N ALA A 6 5.39 -19.33 -8.43
CA ALA A 6 5.34 -17.91 -8.09
C ALA A 6 5.52 -17.69 -6.57
N ARG A 7 4.91 -18.54 -5.73
CA ARG A 7 5.06 -18.49 -4.27
C ARG A 7 6.50 -18.74 -3.84
N GLU A 8 7.16 -19.75 -4.39
CA GLU A 8 8.57 -20.04 -4.10
C GLU A 8 9.49 -18.84 -4.40
N LEU A 9 9.24 -18.16 -5.54
CA LEU A 9 10.00 -16.97 -5.91
C LEU A 9 9.69 -15.79 -4.98
N ALA A 10 8.43 -15.61 -4.61
CA ALA A 10 8.00 -14.55 -3.70
C ALA A 10 8.62 -14.68 -2.30
N VAL A 11 8.70 -15.89 -1.73
CA VAL A 11 9.37 -16.13 -0.45
C VAL A 11 10.86 -15.76 -0.51
N ARG A 12 11.54 -16.05 -1.62
CA ARG A 12 12.97 -15.75 -1.79
C ARG A 12 13.25 -14.25 -1.90
N ALA A 13 12.34 -13.50 -2.52
CA ALA A 13 12.45 -12.06 -2.69
C ALA A 13 11.09 -11.38 -2.46
N PRO A 14 10.67 -11.21 -1.18
CA PRO A 14 9.35 -10.68 -0.89
C PRO A 14 9.24 -9.22 -1.34
N ALA A 15 8.43 -9.01 -2.38
CA ALA A 15 8.22 -7.69 -2.95
C ALA A 15 7.35 -6.82 -2.03
N ARG A 16 7.48 -5.50 -2.14
CA ARG A 16 6.55 -4.57 -1.51
C ARG A 16 5.27 -4.48 -2.35
N VAL A 17 4.11 -4.69 -1.74
CA VAL A 17 2.80 -4.65 -2.41
C VAL A 17 1.92 -3.62 -1.72
N VAL A 18 1.38 -2.68 -2.48
CA VAL A 18 0.61 -1.55 -1.95
C VAL A 18 -0.86 -1.75 -2.26
N PHE A 19 -1.71 -1.64 -1.24
CA PHE A 19 -3.16 -1.84 -1.36
C PHE A 19 -3.89 -0.51 -1.08
N PRO A 20 -4.42 0.14 -2.12
CA PRO A 20 -5.18 1.39 -1.97
C PRO A 20 -6.56 1.18 -1.32
N ASP A 21 -7.17 0.01 -1.54
CA ASP A 21 -8.53 -0.31 -1.10
C ASP A 21 -8.53 -1.09 0.22
N ALA A 22 -7.80 -0.61 1.22
CA ALA A 22 -7.55 -1.35 2.46
C ALA A 22 -8.80 -1.56 3.36
N LEU A 23 -9.91 -0.89 3.06
CA LEU A 23 -11.21 -1.06 3.72
C LEU A 23 -12.13 -2.07 2.98
N ASP A 24 -11.53 -3.02 2.26
CA ASP A 24 -12.19 -4.20 1.71
C ASP A 24 -11.69 -5.45 2.47
N GLU A 25 -12.62 -6.31 2.92
CA GLU A 25 -12.29 -7.51 3.71
C GLU A 25 -11.35 -8.46 2.95
N ARG A 26 -11.53 -8.59 1.63
CA ARG A 26 -10.71 -9.48 0.78
C ARG A 26 -9.29 -8.96 0.68
N VAL A 27 -9.13 -7.64 0.54
CA VAL A 27 -7.83 -6.97 0.52
C VAL A 27 -7.12 -7.14 1.86
N LEU A 28 -7.85 -6.94 2.96
CA LEU A 28 -7.29 -7.09 4.30
C LEU A 28 -6.80 -8.53 4.54
N LYS A 29 -7.62 -9.53 4.20
CA LYS A 29 -7.26 -10.95 4.26
C LYS A 29 -6.04 -11.28 3.40
N ALA A 30 -5.98 -10.75 2.17
CA ALA A 30 -4.85 -10.98 1.28
C ALA A 30 -3.56 -10.37 1.84
N ALA A 31 -3.60 -9.13 2.32
CA ALA A 31 -2.44 -8.48 2.93
C ALA A 31 -1.94 -9.27 4.16
N HIS A 32 -2.85 -9.69 5.03
CA HIS A 32 -2.53 -10.52 6.19
C HIS A 32 -1.88 -11.85 5.80
N TYR A 33 -2.47 -12.57 4.84
CA TYR A 33 -1.93 -13.82 4.33
C TYR A 33 -0.52 -13.65 3.75
N LEU A 34 -0.31 -12.61 2.93
CA LEU A 34 0.98 -12.33 2.32
C LEU A 34 2.06 -12.01 3.37
N GLN A 35 1.71 -11.25 4.40
CA GLN A 35 2.61 -10.94 5.52
C GLN A 35 2.97 -12.20 6.32
N GLN A 36 1.96 -12.98 6.72
CA GLN A 36 2.15 -14.18 7.55
C GLN A 36 2.98 -15.26 6.85
N CYS A 37 2.75 -15.46 5.55
CA CYS A 37 3.51 -16.42 4.77
C CYS A 37 4.86 -15.90 4.28
N GLY A 38 5.21 -14.64 4.57
CA GLY A 38 6.45 -14.02 4.09
C GLY A 38 6.52 -13.88 2.56
N LEU A 39 5.37 -13.84 1.88
CA LEU A 39 5.28 -13.76 0.42
C LEU A 39 5.46 -12.34 -0.09
N ALA A 40 5.10 -11.34 0.72
CA ALA A 40 5.26 -9.93 0.37
C ALA A 40 5.42 -9.07 1.62
N ARG A 41 5.75 -7.80 1.41
CA ARG A 41 5.73 -6.73 2.41
C ARG A 41 4.55 -5.80 2.11
N PRO A 42 3.33 -6.14 2.55
CA PRO A 42 2.14 -5.36 2.30
C PRO A 42 2.19 -3.96 2.94
N VAL A 43 1.65 -2.99 2.22
CA VAL A 43 1.39 -1.63 2.70
C VAL A 43 -0.05 -1.29 2.42
N LEU A 44 -0.79 -0.91 3.44
CA LEU A 44 -2.19 -0.50 3.34
C LEU A 44 -2.27 1.02 3.29
N VAL A 45 -2.99 1.57 2.31
CA VAL A 45 -3.20 3.00 2.17
C VAL A 45 -4.62 3.33 2.65
N ALA A 46 -4.75 3.79 3.89
CA ALA A 46 -6.02 4.16 4.50
C ALA A 46 -5.79 4.95 5.79
N SER A 47 -6.85 5.59 6.30
CA SER A 47 -6.83 6.15 7.65
C SER A 47 -6.55 5.05 8.69
N PRO A 48 -5.56 5.21 9.58
CA PRO A 48 -5.23 4.22 10.61
C PRO A 48 -6.38 3.97 11.58
N PHE A 49 -7.21 4.99 11.82
CA PHE A 49 -8.39 4.89 12.68
C PHE A 49 -9.48 4.06 12.02
N ALA A 50 -9.84 4.38 10.77
CA ALA A 50 -10.83 3.63 10.02
C ALA A 50 -10.39 2.17 9.83
N LEU A 51 -9.11 1.95 9.49
CA LEU A 51 -8.55 0.62 9.29
C LEU A 51 -8.54 -0.20 10.59
N ARG A 52 -8.21 0.41 11.74
CA ARG A 52 -8.27 -0.29 13.03
C ARG A 52 -9.69 -0.72 13.37
N GLN A 53 -10.68 0.18 13.19
CA GLN A 53 -12.08 -0.16 13.42
C GLN A 53 -12.55 -1.28 12.50
N PHE A 54 -12.21 -1.20 11.21
CA PHE A 54 -12.55 -2.21 10.21
C PHE A 54 -11.90 -3.58 10.52
N ALA A 55 -10.62 -3.60 10.88
CA ALA A 55 -9.95 -4.83 11.26
C ALA A 55 -10.58 -5.47 12.51
N LEU A 56 -10.98 -4.66 13.50
CA LEU A 56 -11.68 -5.15 14.69
C LEU A 56 -13.05 -5.76 14.35
N SER A 57 -13.86 -5.13 13.49
CA SER A 57 -15.17 -5.67 13.11
C SER A 57 -15.06 -7.00 12.36
N HIS A 58 -13.94 -7.22 11.64
CA HIS A 58 -13.66 -8.46 10.93
C HIS A 58 -12.75 -9.44 11.70
N ARG A 59 -12.42 -9.15 12.97
CA ARG A 59 -11.54 -9.96 13.85
C ARG A 59 -10.19 -10.29 13.21
N MET A 60 -9.62 -9.31 12.52
CA MET A 60 -8.36 -9.45 11.81
C MET A 60 -7.21 -8.77 12.55
N ALA A 61 -6.10 -9.50 12.72
CA ALA A 61 -4.87 -8.95 13.27
C ALA A 61 -4.08 -8.17 12.19
N MET A 62 -3.55 -7.02 12.59
CA MET A 62 -2.83 -6.08 11.71
C MET A 62 -1.32 -6.02 12.00
N ASP A 63 -0.81 -6.96 12.80
CA ASP A 63 0.57 -6.93 13.27
C ASP A 63 1.57 -7.06 12.12
N GLY A 64 2.56 -6.16 12.13
CA GLY A 64 3.63 -6.15 11.13
C GLY A 64 3.26 -5.60 9.76
N ILE A 65 1.99 -5.22 9.51
CA ILE A 65 1.56 -4.61 8.25
C ILE A 65 1.72 -3.09 8.33
N GLN A 66 2.43 -2.50 7.36
CA GLN A 66 2.60 -1.06 7.29
C GLN A 66 1.28 -0.39 6.87
N VAL A 67 0.92 0.70 7.54
CA VAL A 67 -0.25 1.53 7.20
C VAL A 67 0.23 2.93 6.86
N ILE A 68 -0.26 3.49 5.75
CA ILE A 68 -0.01 4.86 5.32
C ILE A 68 -1.34 5.58 5.17
N ASP A 69 -1.46 6.72 5.82
CA ASP A 69 -2.61 7.60 5.65
C ASP A 69 -2.33 8.62 4.53
N PRO A 70 -3.03 8.56 3.38
CA PRO A 70 -2.83 9.51 2.29
C PRO A 70 -3.23 10.93 2.69
N HIS A 71 -4.14 11.11 3.66
CA HIS A 71 -4.60 12.42 4.13
C HIS A 71 -3.73 13.02 5.23
N SER A 72 -2.73 12.28 5.72
CA SER A 72 -1.83 12.77 6.77
C SER A 72 -0.84 13.85 6.28
N ASN A 73 0.36 13.88 6.86
CA ASN A 73 1.32 14.99 6.80
C ASN A 73 1.61 15.47 5.37
N LEU A 74 1.36 16.76 5.10
CA LEU A 74 1.63 17.40 3.81
C LEU A 74 3.09 17.21 3.36
N SER A 75 4.05 17.27 4.29
CA SER A 75 5.47 17.07 3.98
C SER A 75 5.78 15.65 3.48
N MET A 76 5.02 14.65 3.91
CA MET A 76 5.12 13.29 3.38
C MET A 76 4.60 13.24 1.93
N ARG A 77 3.40 13.80 1.66
CA ARG A 77 2.87 13.86 0.30
C ARG A 77 3.77 14.65 -0.64
N GLN A 78 4.39 15.73 -0.19
CA GLN A 78 5.37 16.50 -0.97
C GLN A 78 6.59 15.65 -1.35
N ARG A 79 7.15 14.87 -0.41
CA ARG A 79 8.27 13.96 -0.70
C ARG A 79 7.88 12.86 -1.68
N VAL A 80 6.67 12.31 -1.55
CA VAL A 80 6.14 11.31 -2.49
C VAL A 80 5.95 11.92 -3.88
N ALA A 81 5.36 13.12 -3.96
CA ALA A 81 5.18 13.85 -5.21
C ALA A 81 6.53 14.12 -5.90
N GLN A 82 7.54 14.60 -5.17
CA GLN A 82 8.88 14.83 -5.71
C GLN A 82 9.50 13.54 -6.27
N ARG A 83 9.41 12.42 -5.53
CA ARG A 83 9.91 11.13 -6.00
C ARG A 83 9.15 10.62 -7.22
N TRP A 84 7.83 10.81 -7.23
CA TRP A 84 6.98 10.41 -8.34
C TRP A 84 7.30 11.21 -9.60
N LEU A 85 7.40 12.54 -9.49
CA LEU A 85 7.84 13.45 -10.55
C LEU A 85 9.20 13.04 -11.14
N ALA A 86 10.17 12.75 -10.27
CA ALA A 86 11.51 12.31 -10.70
C ALA A 86 11.50 11.00 -11.49
N ARG A 87 10.49 10.13 -11.27
CA ARG A 87 10.31 8.86 -12.00
C ARG A 87 9.47 9.00 -13.26
N ALA A 88 8.47 9.89 -13.24
CA ALA A 88 7.42 9.98 -14.25
C ALA A 88 7.78 10.90 -15.43
N GLY A 89 8.91 11.62 -15.39
CA GLY A 89 9.35 12.48 -16.48
C GLY A 89 8.40 13.68 -16.71
N GLU A 90 8.39 14.22 -17.94
CA GLU A 90 7.69 15.46 -18.31
C GLU A 90 6.15 15.40 -18.25
N THR A 91 5.55 14.22 -18.08
CA THR A 91 4.09 14.01 -18.20
C THR A 91 3.32 14.25 -16.89
N THR A 92 4.00 14.67 -15.82
CA THR A 92 3.38 14.80 -14.50
C THR A 92 2.87 16.24 -14.28
N PRO A 93 1.65 16.44 -13.77
CA PRO A 93 1.15 17.78 -13.48
C PRO A 93 2.03 18.51 -12.44
N PRO A 94 2.29 19.82 -12.59
CA PRO A 94 3.02 20.61 -11.59
C PRO A 94 2.36 20.62 -10.21
N ALA A 95 1.07 20.27 -10.13
CA ALA A 95 0.30 20.09 -8.90
C ALA A 95 0.25 18.62 -8.43
N ALA A 96 1.36 17.88 -8.50
CA ALA A 96 1.39 16.44 -8.17
C ALA A 96 1.01 16.09 -6.71
N VAL A 97 0.96 17.05 -5.79
CA VAL A 97 0.65 16.80 -4.36
C VAL A 97 -0.86 16.60 -4.11
N GLU A 98 -1.71 17.32 -4.84
CA GLU A 98 -3.16 17.30 -4.61
C GLU A 98 -3.79 15.93 -4.96
N PRO A 99 -3.46 15.29 -6.10
CA PRO A 99 -3.93 13.95 -6.43
C PRO A 99 -3.53 12.88 -5.41
N LEU A 100 -2.42 13.07 -4.67
CA LEU A 100 -1.96 12.10 -3.66
C LEU A 100 -2.85 12.02 -2.41
N SER A 101 -3.89 12.85 -2.33
CA SER A 101 -4.94 12.65 -1.32
C SER A 101 -5.82 11.45 -1.66
N ASP A 102 -5.89 11.04 -2.94
CA ASP A 102 -6.56 9.82 -3.35
C ASP A 102 -5.68 8.59 -3.03
N PRO A 103 -6.21 7.55 -2.34
CA PRO A 103 -5.46 6.35 -2.00
C PRO A 103 -4.87 5.62 -3.22
N GLY A 104 -5.57 5.58 -4.35
CA GLY A 104 -5.13 4.95 -5.59
C GLY A 104 -3.94 5.67 -6.21
N MET A 105 -4.03 6.99 -6.34
CA MET A 105 -2.94 7.84 -6.80
C MET A 105 -1.73 7.77 -5.86
N TYR A 106 -1.96 7.80 -4.55
CA TYR A 106 -0.89 7.63 -3.57
C TYR A 106 -0.20 6.28 -3.74
N ALA A 107 -0.97 5.19 -3.85
CA ALA A 107 -0.45 3.84 -4.06
C ALA A 107 0.41 3.75 -5.32
N ALA A 108 -0.05 4.30 -6.44
CA ALA A 108 0.70 4.35 -7.69
C ALA A 108 2.02 5.12 -7.53
N ALA A 109 1.99 6.27 -6.87
CA ALA A 109 3.18 7.10 -6.66
C ALA A 109 4.25 6.44 -5.77
N VAL A 110 3.82 5.61 -4.82
CA VAL A 110 4.76 4.88 -3.95
C VAL A 110 5.09 3.47 -4.46
N ALA A 111 4.41 2.96 -5.48
CA ALA A 111 4.68 1.65 -6.07
C ALA A 111 5.92 1.74 -6.98
N GLY A 112 7.00 1.10 -6.58
CA GLY A 112 8.24 0.96 -7.34
C GLY A 112 9.47 1.08 -6.47
#